data_AF-A0A537AN41-F1
#
_entry.id   AF-A0A537AN41-F1
#
_cell.length_a   1.000
_cell.length_b   1.000
_cell.length_c   1.000
_cell.angle_alpha   90.00
_cell.angle_beta   90.00
_cell.angle_gamma   90.00
#
_symmetry.space_group_name_H-M   'P 1'
#
loop_
_entity.id
_entity.type
_entity.pdbx_description
1 polymer ?
#
loop_
_entity_poly.entity_id
_entity_poly.type
_entity_poly.pdbx_seq_one_letter_code
_entity_poly.pdbx_strand_id
1 'polypeptide(L)'
;MADFIPLARAAALAHERLFPEQPSKDYKTLDVIALALSALIPLYQRDMESGALRALAEGEISAGRFTRGATTLEFPNRPPLRFLVVSRESLAGAIQKLQDDSLAAARVSLTLRQSPKTTSSRSS
;
A
#
# COMPACT_ATOMS: atom_id res chain seq x y z
N MET A 1 16.01 11.32 15.65
CA MET A 1 14.91 12.26 15.35
C MET A 1 14.11 11.61 14.24
N ALA A 2 12.89 11.16 14.50
CA ALA A 2 12.15 10.34 13.54
C ALA A 2 11.90 11.13 12.25
N ASP A 3 12.48 10.67 11.14
CA ASP A 3 12.31 11.27 9.81
C ASP A 3 10.99 10.78 9.22
N PHE A 4 10.11 11.71 8.86
CA PHE A 4 8.80 11.43 8.30
C PHE A 4 8.75 11.93 6.86
N ILE A 5 8.25 11.07 5.97
CA ILE A 5 8.08 11.44 4.56
C ILE A 5 6.60 11.48 4.18
N PRO A 6 6.22 12.30 3.17
CA PRO A 6 4.87 12.29 2.63
C PRO A 6 4.47 10.90 2.15
N LEU A 7 3.23 10.49 2.43
CA LEU A 7 2.68 9.20 2.04
C LEU A 7 2.73 9.00 0.53
N ALA A 8 2.40 10.02 -0.26
CA ALA A 8 2.53 9.99 -1.73
C ALA A 8 3.97 9.66 -2.19
N ARG A 9 4.98 10.20 -1.50
CA ARG A 9 6.39 9.89 -1.79
C ARG A 9 6.74 8.46 -1.37
N ALA A 10 6.22 7.99 -0.22
CA ALA A 10 6.39 6.62 0.22
C ALA A 10 5.78 5.62 -0.78
N ALA A 11 4.59 5.92 -1.28
CA ALA A 11 3.91 5.11 -2.30
C ALA A 11 4.68 5.09 -3.63
N ALA A 12 5.24 6.23 -4.05
CA ALA A 12 6.08 6.29 -5.25
C ALA A 12 7.37 5.45 -5.10
N LEU A 13 8.05 5.55 -3.94
CA LEU A 13 9.23 4.73 -3.66
C LEU A 13 8.90 3.23 -3.61
N ALA A 14 7.76 2.86 -3.02
CA ALA A 14 7.28 1.48 -3.02
C ALA A 14 6.96 1.01 -4.44
N HIS A 15 6.32 1.86 -5.27
CA HIS A 15 6.05 1.57 -6.67
C HIS A 15 7.33 1.29 -7.45
N GLU A 16 8.33 2.16 -7.37
CA GLU A 16 9.62 1.99 -8.06
C GLU A 16 10.32 0.67 -7.70
N ARG A 17 10.11 0.17 -6.46
CA ARG A 17 10.69 -1.10 -6.00
C ARG A 17 9.86 -2.32 -6.41
N LEU A 18 8.54 -2.19 -6.45
CA LEU A 18 7.62 -3.28 -6.84
C LEU A 18 7.54 -3.45 -8.35
N PHE A 19 7.63 -2.35 -9.10
CA PHE A 19 7.44 -2.29 -10.55
C PHE A 19 8.54 -1.44 -11.20
N PRO A 20 9.82 -1.88 -11.16
CA PRO A 20 10.96 -1.08 -11.63
C PRO A 20 10.90 -0.69 -13.11
N GLU A 21 10.18 -1.46 -13.93
CA GLU A 21 10.03 -1.21 -15.37
C GLU A 21 8.84 -0.30 -15.71
N GLN A 22 8.03 0.09 -14.71
CA GLN A 22 6.83 0.89 -14.92
C GLN A 22 6.98 2.28 -14.30
N PRO A 23 6.70 3.36 -15.04
CA PRO A 23 6.69 4.70 -14.47
C PRO A 23 5.51 4.85 -13.50
N SER A 24 5.75 5.42 -12.31
CA SER A 24 4.76 5.59 -11.23
C SER A 24 3.67 6.64 -11.51
N LYS A 25 3.33 6.90 -12.78
CA LYS A 25 2.43 7.99 -13.20
C LYS A 25 0.95 7.71 -12.95
N ASP A 26 0.59 6.50 -12.55
CA ASP A 26 -0.81 6.16 -12.27
C ASP A 26 -1.17 6.44 -10.80
N TYR A 27 -2.00 7.47 -10.60
CA TYR A 27 -2.50 7.82 -9.28
C TYR A 27 -3.30 6.69 -8.62
N LYS A 28 -4.03 5.87 -9.39
CA LYS A 28 -4.79 4.76 -8.81
C LYS A 28 -3.87 3.71 -8.20
N THR A 29 -2.77 3.37 -8.87
CA THR A 29 -1.77 2.46 -8.35
C THR A 29 -1.13 3.00 -7.08
N LEU A 30 -0.79 4.30 -7.04
CA LEU A 30 -0.25 4.93 -5.83
C LEU A 30 -1.27 4.92 -4.67
N ASP A 31 -2.55 5.13 -4.95
CA ASP A 31 -3.63 5.06 -3.95
C ASP A 31 -3.73 3.64 -3.34
N VAL A 32 -3.62 2.60 -4.17
CA VAL A 32 -3.62 1.19 -3.73
C VAL A 32 -2.38 0.85 -2.92
N ILE A 33 -1.20 1.31 -3.36
CA ILE A 33 0.04 1.10 -2.61
C ILE A 33 -0.03 1.76 -1.23
N ALA A 34 -0.62 2.96 -1.13
CA ALA A 34 -0.81 3.62 0.14
C ALA A 34 -1.75 2.86 1.08
N LEU A 35 -2.82 2.27 0.55
CA LEU A 35 -3.66 1.36 1.31
C LEU A 35 -2.86 0.15 1.83
N ALA A 36 -2.04 -0.47 0.98
CA ALA A 36 -1.21 -1.61 1.37
C ALA A 36 -0.18 -1.22 2.46
N LEU A 37 0.47 -0.06 2.31
CA LEU A 37 1.38 0.47 3.33
C LEU A 37 0.67 0.74 4.66
N SER A 38 -0.57 1.23 4.63
CA SER A 38 -1.36 1.51 5.83
C SER A 38 -1.66 0.27 6.68
N ALA A 39 -1.66 -0.91 6.06
CA ALA A 39 -1.83 -2.19 6.76
C ALA A 39 -0.53 -2.69 7.42
N LEU A 40 0.62 -2.17 7.00
CA LEU A 40 1.95 -2.64 7.44
C LEU A 40 2.63 -1.70 8.42
N ILE A 41 2.38 -0.39 8.30
CA ILE A 41 3.03 0.64 9.10
C ILE A 41 2.03 1.71 9.55
N PRO A 42 2.27 2.35 10.71
CA PRO A 42 1.42 3.44 11.16
C PRO A 42 1.43 4.63 10.20
N LEU A 43 0.25 5.17 9.93
CA LEU A 43 0.08 6.43 9.23
C LEU A 43 -0.11 7.57 10.23
N TYR A 44 0.42 8.74 9.88
CA TYR A 44 0.25 9.95 10.67
C TYR A 44 -0.28 11.07 9.79
N GLN A 45 -1.09 11.94 10.37
CA GLN A 45 -1.44 13.23 9.82
C GLN A 45 -0.54 14.27 10.48
N ARG A 46 0.14 15.07 9.66
CA ARG A 46 0.85 16.25 10.14
C ARG A 46 -0.09 17.44 10.14
N ASP A 47 -0.25 18.06 11.30
CA ASP A 47 -0.92 19.35 11.40
C ASP A 47 -0.03 20.45 10.81
N MET A 48 -0.61 21.31 9.98
CA MET A 48 0.16 22.34 9.25
C MET A 48 0.53 23.55 10.11
N GLU A 49 -0.26 23.83 11.15
CA GLU A 49 -0.07 25.01 12.00
C GLU A 49 0.91 24.71 13.13
N SER A 50 0.72 23.57 13.80
CA SER A 50 1.52 23.15 14.95
C SER A 50 2.66 22.20 14.61
N GLY A 51 2.64 21.57 13.43
CA GLY A 51 3.58 20.50 13.06
C GLY A 51 3.36 19.19 13.82
N ALA A 52 2.32 19.11 14.68
CA ALA A 52 2.03 17.95 15.49
C ALA A 52 1.68 16.74 14.61
N LEU A 53 2.11 15.56 15.03
CA LEU A 53 1.81 14.30 14.37
C LEU A 53 0.68 13.57 15.10
N ARG A 54 -0.44 13.37 14.41
CA ARG A 54 -1.57 12.58 14.88
C ARG A 54 -1.56 11.23 14.20
N ALA A 55 -1.43 10.14 14.96
CA ALA A 55 -1.58 8.79 14.39
C ALA A 55 -3.01 8.58 13.90
N LEU A 56 -3.18 8.00 12.72
CA LEU A 56 -4.49 7.61 12.20
C LEU A 56 -4.86 6.24 12.78
N ALA A 57 -6.09 6.12 13.28
CA ALA A 57 -6.61 4.83 13.71
C ALA A 57 -7.00 3.97 12.49
N GLU A 58 -6.92 2.64 12.65
CA GLU A 58 -7.33 1.68 11.61
C GLU A 58 -8.80 1.89 11.16
N GLY A 59 -9.69 2.22 12.10
CA GLY A 59 -11.08 2.57 11.79
C GLY A 59 -11.22 3.83 10.93
N GLU A 60 -10.30 4.79 11.07
CA GLU A 60 -10.27 5.98 10.19
C GLU A 60 -9.73 5.65 8.81
N ILE A 61 -8.79 4.72 8.68
CA ILE A 61 -8.23 4.33 7.39
C ILE A 61 -9.27 3.51 6.60
N SER A 62 -9.93 2.55 7.25
CA SER A 62 -10.94 1.68 6.64
C SER A 62 -12.24 2.40 6.26
N ALA A 63 -12.60 3.48 6.97
CA ALA A 63 -13.75 4.32 6.64
C ALA A 63 -13.50 5.28 5.46
N GLY A 64 -12.25 5.40 5.01
CA GLY A 64 -11.84 6.33 3.96
C GLY A 64 -11.31 5.64 2.72
N ARG A 65 -11.00 6.45 1.70
CA ARG A 65 -10.33 6.01 0.48
C ARG A 65 -9.15 6.93 0.16
N PHE A 66 -7.97 6.35 -0.07
CA PHE A 66 -6.85 7.12 -0.60
C PHE A 66 -7.15 7.57 -2.02
N THR A 67 -6.93 8.85 -2.29
CA THR A 67 -7.13 9.47 -3.61
C THR A 67 -6.00 10.43 -3.95
N ARG A 68 -5.95 10.80 -5.24
CA ARG A 68 -5.02 11.79 -5.80
C ARG A 68 -3.55 11.38 -5.56
N GLY A 69 -3.24 10.11 -5.77
CA GLY A 69 -1.89 9.59 -5.63
C GLY A 69 -1.43 9.56 -4.17
N ALA A 70 -2.30 9.10 -3.28
CA ALA A 70 -2.07 8.97 -1.84
C ALA A 70 -1.76 10.28 -1.10
N THR A 71 -2.19 11.41 -1.66
CA THR A 71 -2.06 12.73 -1.01
C THR A 71 -3.23 13.04 -0.09
N THR A 72 -4.38 12.40 -0.34
CA THR A 72 -5.65 12.66 0.34
C THR A 72 -6.30 11.36 0.77
N LEU A 73 -6.87 11.33 1.98
CA LEU A 73 -7.78 10.29 2.44
C LEU A 73 -9.19 10.89 2.49
N GLU A 74 -10.02 10.52 1.53
CA GLU A 74 -11.39 11.02 1.38
C GLU A 74 -12.39 10.18 2.18
N PHE A 75 -13.41 10.85 2.70
CA PHE A 75 -14.49 10.24 3.47
C PHE A 75 -15.85 10.65 2.88
N PRO A 76 -16.87 9.79 2.99
CA PRO A 76 -18.22 10.14 2.52
C PRO A 76 -18.88 11.23 3.37
N ASN A 77 -18.65 11.23 4.69
CA ASN A 77 -19.45 12.02 5.64
C ASN A 77 -18.62 13.00 6.49
N ARG A 78 -17.34 13.23 6.16
CA ARG A 78 -16.48 14.15 6.90
C ARG A 78 -15.39 14.77 6.00
N PRO A 79 -14.74 15.86 6.43
CA PRO A 79 -13.67 16.47 5.66
C PRO A 79 -12.53 15.49 5.34
N PRO A 80 -11.91 15.60 4.16
CA PRO A 80 -10.79 14.75 3.79
C PRO A 80 -9.55 15.06 4.64
N LEU A 81 -8.75 14.03 4.92
CA LEU A 81 -7.46 14.20 5.58
C LEU A 81 -6.36 14.39 4.53
N ARG A 82 -5.46 15.34 4.79
CA ARG A 82 -4.30 15.69 3.96
C ARG A 82 -3.04 15.71 4.82
N PHE A 83 -1.88 15.90 4.18
CA PHE A 83 -0.58 15.94 4.86
C PHE A 83 -0.26 14.63 5.60
N LEU A 84 -0.60 13.52 4.93
CA LEU A 84 -0.35 12.18 5.43
C LEU A 84 1.13 11.86 5.30
N VAL A 85 1.71 11.31 6.35
CA VAL A 85 3.13 10.97 6.44
C VAL A 85 3.32 9.61 7.09
N VAL A 86 4.48 9.02 6.80
CA VAL A 86 4.94 7.76 7.39
C VAL A 86 6.35 7.90 7.91
N SER A 87 6.73 7.10 8.89
CA SER A 87 8.13 6.99 9.33
C SER A 87 8.98 6.43 8.19
N ARG A 88 10.07 7.12 7.86
CA ARG A 88 11.06 6.65 6.89
C ARG A 88 11.69 5.32 7.34
N GLU A 89 11.92 5.17 8.64
CA GLU A 89 12.56 3.98 9.21
C GLU A 89 11.70 2.73 9.00
N SER A 90 10.38 2.86 9.15
CA SER A 90 9.44 1.75 8.96
C SER A 90 9.19 1.41 7.48
N LEU A 91 9.37 2.37 6.58
CA LEU A 91 9.03 2.21 5.17
C LEU A 91 9.86 1.12 4.48
N ALA A 92 11.17 1.05 4.73
CA ALA A 92 12.04 0.07 4.07
C ALA A 92 11.57 -1.36 4.35
N GLY A 93 11.25 -1.67 5.62
CA GLY A 93 10.70 -2.96 6.01
C GLY A 93 9.32 -3.24 5.42
N ALA A 94 8.46 -2.21 5.31
CA ALA A 94 7.14 -2.36 4.69
C ALA A 94 7.25 -2.71 3.20
N ILE A 95 8.13 -2.03 2.45
CA ILE A 95 8.36 -2.30 1.03
C ILE A 95 8.85 -3.74 0.83
N GLN A 96 9.79 -4.19 1.66
CA GLN A 96 10.29 -5.56 1.59
C GLN A 96 9.17 -6.58 1.82
N LYS A 97 8.33 -6.38 2.84
CA LYS A 97 7.18 -7.25 3.09
C LYS A 97 6.21 -7.32 1.91
N LEU A 98 5.90 -6.19 1.26
CA LEU A 98 5.05 -6.17 0.08
C LEU A 98 5.63 -6.98 -1.09
N GLN A 99 6.95 -6.95 -1.27
CA GLN A 99 7.64 -7.76 -2.26
C GLN A 99 7.56 -9.25 -1.92
N ASP A 100 7.82 -9.61 -0.67
CA ASP A 100 7.81 -11.00 -0.20
C ASP A 100 6.40 -11.62 -0.31
N ASP A 101 5.35 -10.88 0.08
CA ASP A 101 3.96 -11.31 -0.02
C ASP A 101 3.53 -11.52 -1.48
N SER A 102 3.96 -10.63 -2.38
CA SER A 102 3.69 -10.77 -3.82
C SER A 102 4.36 -12.02 -4.41
N LEU A 103 5.60 -12.30 -4.00
CA LEU A 103 6.33 -13.51 -4.39
C LEU A 103 5.66 -14.78 -3.84
N ALA A 104 5.19 -14.74 -2.59
CA ALA A 104 4.45 -15.86 -1.99
C ALA A 104 3.15 -16.14 -2.77
N ALA A 105 2.36 -15.11 -3.07
CA ALA A 105 1.13 -15.23 -3.85
C ALA A 105 1.38 -15.78 -5.27
N ALA A 106 2.45 -15.34 -5.94
CA ALA A 106 2.85 -15.83 -7.25
C ALA A 106 3.24 -17.32 -7.23
N ARG A 107 4.02 -17.74 -6.22
CA ARG A 107 4.43 -19.15 -6.04
C ARG A 107 3.22 -20.06 -5.82
N VAL A 108 2.27 -19.65 -4.98
CA VAL A 108 1.02 -20.40 -4.76
C VAL A 108 0.20 -20.51 -6.06
N SER A 109 0.11 -19.42 -6.84
CA SER A 109 -0.61 -19.43 -8.11
C SER A 109 0.03 -20.38 -9.14
N LEU A 110 1.37 -20.49 -9.16
CA LEU A 110 2.11 -21.41 -10.03
C LEU A 110 1.87 -22.87 -9.64
N THR A 111 1.95 -23.22 -8.36
CA THR A 111 1.74 -24.60 -7.89
C THR A 111 0.30 -25.07 -8.08
N LEU A 112 -0.69 -24.18 -7.86
CA LEU A 112 -2.10 -24.49 -8.14
C LEU A 112 -2.35 -24.72 -9.64
N ARG A 113 -1.72 -23.95 -10.54
CA ARG A 113 -1.85 -24.15 -12.00
C ARG A 113 -1.17 -25.42 -12.51
N GLN A 114 -0.16 -25.92 -11.81
CA GLN A 114 0.58 -27.13 -12.20
C GLN A 114 -0.02 -28.43 -11.65
N SER A 115 -1.14 -28.37 -10.92
CA SER A 115 -1.85 -29.57 -10.49
C SER A 115 -2.34 -30.36 -11.72
N PRO A 116 -1.92 -31.61 -11.93
CA PRO A 116 -2.32 -32.38 -13.10
C PRO A 116 -3.83 -32.64 -13.05
N LYS A 117 -4.55 -32.27 -14.11
CA LYS A 117 -5.87 -32.86 -14.37
C LYS A 117 -5.62 -34.36 -14.57
N THR A 118 -6.02 -35.18 -13.61
CA THR A 118 -6.16 -36.63 -13.79
C THR A 118 -7.15 -36.86 -14.94
N THR A 119 -6.61 -37.09 -16.14
CA THR A 119 -7.33 -37.66 -17.28
C THR A 119 -7.85 -39.03 -16.85
N SER A 120 -9.09 -39.08 -16.41
CA SER A 120 -9.82 -40.33 -16.26
C SER A 120 -10.28 -40.76 -17.64
N SER A 121 -9.43 -41.50 -18.35
CA SER A 121 -9.84 -42.31 -19.48
C SER A 121 -10.85 -43.35 -19.01
N ARG A 122 -12.10 -43.27 -19.47
CA ARG A 122 -13.02 -44.42 -19.48
C ARG A 122 -13.64 -44.56 -20.86
N SER A 123 -13.03 -45.47 -21.60
CA SER A 123 -13.62 -46.27 -22.66
C SER A 123 -14.86 -47.01 -22.16
N SER A 124 -15.95 -46.94 -22.91
CA SER A 124 -16.91 -48.03 -23.20
C SER A 124 -17.86 -47.55 -24.29
#